data_AF-A0A8S0V922-F1
#
_entry.id   AF-A0A8S0V922-F1
#
_cell.length_a   1.000
_cell.length_b   1.000
_cell.length_c   1.000
_cell.angle_alpha   90.00
_cell.angle_beta   90.00
_cell.angle_gamma   90.00
#
_symmetry.space_group_name_H-M   'P 1'
#
loop_
_entity.id
_entity.type
_entity.pdbx_description
1 polymer ?
#
loop_
_entity_poly.entity_id
_entity_poly.type
_entity_poly.pdbx_seq_one_letter_code
_entity_poly.pdbx_strand_id
1 'polypeptide(L)'
;MCNSKGVEFNPRPLVSIRSADPHQIEKALFDLHTDSSTRLASLKLTGKQLQLLIVILPDVKGSYGEIKRVCETELGIISQCCQPKNASRYNKQYLLNVALIVNVKVGGRNTVLEPPISGIIPYLTDLHTIIFGADVTHPHPGRLQALLLLRYVVASVDWPQVSTYRALVSAQSHREEIIQDLYKKTEDPNSGIVHTGIRRELLIAFCKSTGCMPERIIFYRDGVSEGQFNQVLLHEMNAIQGIFRQACVSIRDGYLPRVSFIVVQKRHHTRLFPANHGNRNTTDKSGNILPGTVIDTKIWHPSEFDFYLCSHAGIQGTSRPTHYHLLTNSLCYTYARCTRSVSIVPPVCYAHLAAFRARYYVEGGKLSNSGSAPGRDVATRERNLEVRSLPAIKDNVKDVMFYC
;
A
#
# COMPACT_ATOMS: atom_id res chain seq x y z
N MET A 1 21.56 -3.05 14.37
CA MET A 1 20.11 -2.93 14.69
C MET A 1 19.31 -4.08 14.08
N CYS A 2 19.39 -4.33 12.77
CA CYS A 2 18.71 -5.46 12.11
C CYS A 2 19.02 -6.82 12.78
N ASN A 3 20.30 -7.19 12.90
CA ASN A 3 20.72 -8.45 13.56
C ASN A 3 20.20 -8.57 15.01
N SER A 4 20.25 -7.50 15.80
CA SER A 4 19.71 -7.46 17.17
C SER A 4 18.17 -7.54 17.27
N LYS A 5 17.49 -7.69 16.12
CA LYS A 5 16.04 -7.90 15.99
C LYS A 5 15.69 -9.11 15.13
N GLY A 6 16.64 -10.04 14.95
CA GLY A 6 16.43 -11.29 14.21
C GLY A 6 16.39 -11.13 12.69
N VAL A 7 16.65 -9.93 12.16
CA VAL A 7 16.77 -9.70 10.72
C VAL A 7 18.21 -9.97 10.32
N GLU A 8 18.46 -11.12 9.69
CA GLU A 8 19.80 -11.50 9.22
C GLU A 8 20.30 -10.47 8.19
N PHE A 9 21.33 -9.72 8.59
CA PHE A 9 21.84 -8.58 7.84
C PHE A 9 23.36 -8.63 7.86
N ASN A 10 23.97 -8.87 6.70
CA ASN A 10 25.41 -8.86 6.55
C ASN A 10 25.96 -7.47 6.87
N PRO A 11 26.81 -7.29 7.90
CA PRO A 11 27.36 -5.98 8.25
C PRO A 11 28.39 -5.47 7.23
N ARG A 12 28.91 -6.34 6.35
CA ARG A 12 29.80 -5.97 5.26
C ARG A 12 28.98 -5.84 3.97
N PRO A 13 28.93 -4.66 3.32
CA PRO A 13 28.19 -4.51 2.08
C PRO A 13 28.86 -5.30 0.95
N LEU A 14 28.05 -5.81 0.02
CA LEU A 14 28.51 -6.58 -1.14
C LEU A 14 29.45 -5.77 -2.05
N VAL A 15 29.12 -4.49 -2.25
CA VAL A 15 29.89 -3.50 -3.02
C VAL A 15 30.37 -2.39 -2.09
N SER A 16 31.43 -1.69 -2.47
CA SER A 16 31.95 -0.55 -1.69
C SER A 16 30.91 0.57 -1.56
N ILE A 17 30.90 1.23 -0.39
CA ILE A 17 30.11 2.44 -0.17
C ILE A 17 30.72 3.54 -1.04
N ARG A 18 29.88 4.24 -1.82
CA ARG A 18 30.28 5.32 -2.72
C ARG A 18 29.36 6.53 -2.57
N SER A 19 29.91 7.71 -2.82
CA SER A 19 29.14 8.93 -3.06
C SER A 19 28.94 9.11 -4.57
N ALA A 20 27.85 9.75 -4.98
CA ALA A 20 27.54 10.07 -6.36
C ALA A 20 26.98 11.49 -6.48
N ASP A 21 27.12 12.09 -7.65
CA ASP A 21 26.51 13.38 -7.98
C ASP A 21 24.97 13.26 -7.96
N PRO A 22 24.24 14.13 -7.21
CA PRO A 22 22.78 14.21 -7.25
C PRO A 22 22.18 14.44 -8.65
N HIS A 23 22.96 14.90 -9.62
CA HIS A 23 22.55 15.08 -11.01
C HIS A 23 22.80 13.84 -11.91
N GLN A 24 23.46 12.80 -11.38
CA GLN A 24 23.76 11.55 -12.12
C GLN A 24 23.23 10.30 -11.38
N ILE A 25 22.07 10.43 -10.72
CA ILE A 25 21.45 9.37 -9.92
C ILE A 25 21.22 8.10 -10.75
N GLU A 26 20.58 8.22 -11.92
CA GLU A 26 20.29 7.09 -12.79
C GLU A 26 21.57 6.31 -13.16
N LYS A 27 22.59 7.01 -13.68
CA LYS A 27 23.90 6.42 -14.00
C LYS A 27 24.53 5.72 -12.78
N ALA A 28 24.57 6.39 -11.63
CA ALA A 28 25.16 5.83 -10.42
C ALA A 28 24.44 4.55 -9.92
N LEU A 29 23.13 4.43 -10.17
CA LEU A 29 22.36 3.23 -9.87
C LEU A 29 22.62 2.09 -10.88
N PHE A 30 22.76 2.40 -12.18
CA PHE A 30 23.14 1.42 -13.20
C PHE A 30 24.58 0.89 -13.01
N ASP A 31 25.54 1.77 -12.72
CA ASP A 31 26.92 1.40 -12.37
C ASP A 31 26.92 0.47 -11.14
N LEU A 32 26.15 0.82 -10.10
CA LEU A 32 26.03 0.00 -8.88
C LEU A 32 25.37 -1.36 -9.12
N HIS A 33 24.32 -1.42 -9.95
CA HIS A 33 23.70 -2.68 -10.35
C HIS A 33 24.73 -3.58 -11.05
N THR A 34 25.49 -3.03 -11.99
CA THR A 34 26.52 -3.75 -12.77
C THR A 34 27.64 -4.29 -11.88
N ASP A 35 28.17 -3.47 -10.96
CA ASP A 35 29.16 -3.90 -9.98
C ASP A 35 28.64 -5.01 -9.08
N SER A 36 27.41 -4.87 -8.58
CA SER A 36 26.81 -5.86 -7.68
C SER A 36 26.56 -7.21 -8.37
N SER A 37 26.14 -7.17 -9.64
CA SER A 37 25.94 -8.36 -10.49
C SER A 37 27.27 -9.07 -10.75
N THR A 38 28.31 -8.30 -11.12
CA THR A 38 29.67 -8.81 -11.33
C THR A 38 30.24 -9.44 -10.06
N ARG A 39 30.00 -8.81 -8.90
CA ARG A 39 30.45 -9.33 -7.61
C ARG A 39 29.72 -10.63 -7.23
N LEU A 40 28.41 -10.72 -7.43
CA LEU A 40 27.64 -11.95 -7.20
C LEU A 40 28.10 -13.09 -8.10
N ALA A 41 28.37 -12.81 -9.39
CA ALA A 41 28.94 -13.78 -10.32
C ALA A 41 30.32 -14.29 -9.83
N SER A 42 31.21 -13.39 -9.37
CA SER A 42 32.52 -13.78 -8.82
C SER A 42 32.43 -14.67 -7.56
N LEU A 43 31.33 -14.56 -6.81
CA LEU A 43 31.04 -15.38 -5.63
C LEU A 43 30.29 -16.69 -5.98
N LYS A 44 30.15 -17.02 -7.27
CA LYS A 44 29.35 -18.17 -7.78
C LYS A 44 27.87 -18.11 -7.39
N LEU A 45 27.35 -16.93 -7.08
CA LEU A 45 25.93 -16.68 -6.79
C LEU A 45 25.19 -16.27 -8.06
N THR A 46 25.36 -17.03 -9.13
CA THR A 46 24.69 -16.79 -10.43
C THR A 46 23.17 -16.87 -10.28
N GLY A 47 22.46 -15.95 -10.94
CA GLY A 47 21.00 -15.80 -10.81
C GLY A 47 20.51 -15.20 -9.48
N LYS A 48 21.42 -14.80 -8.56
CA LYS A 48 21.08 -13.92 -7.43
C LYS A 48 21.24 -12.46 -7.81
N GLN A 49 20.54 -11.58 -7.10
CA GLN A 49 20.54 -10.13 -7.27
C GLN A 49 20.77 -9.43 -5.92
N LEU A 50 21.06 -8.13 -5.95
CA LEU A 50 21.19 -7.31 -4.75
C LEU A 50 19.86 -7.24 -3.98
N GLN A 51 19.83 -7.77 -2.75
CA GLN A 51 18.61 -7.85 -1.93
C GLN A 51 18.17 -6.50 -1.34
N LEU A 52 19.10 -5.58 -1.08
CA LEU A 52 18.81 -4.27 -0.51
C LEU A 52 19.88 -3.24 -0.88
N LEU A 53 19.45 -2.05 -1.27
CA LEU A 53 20.27 -0.85 -1.39
C LEU A 53 19.86 0.18 -0.34
N ILE A 54 20.77 0.54 0.57
CA ILE A 54 20.57 1.67 1.50
C ILE A 54 21.10 2.94 0.81
N VAL A 55 20.26 3.96 0.69
CA VAL A 55 20.62 5.24 0.07
C VAL A 55 20.52 6.36 1.09
N ILE A 56 21.61 7.09 1.30
CA ILE A 56 21.57 8.37 2.02
C ILE A 56 21.22 9.44 0.98
N LEU A 57 20.08 10.10 1.15
CA LEU A 57 19.60 11.09 0.18
C LEU A 57 20.46 12.36 0.22
N PRO A 58 20.65 13.07 -0.90
CA PRO A 58 21.18 14.44 -0.86
C PRO A 58 20.17 15.39 -0.21
N ASP A 59 20.61 16.58 0.23
CA ASP A 59 19.73 17.63 0.77
C ASP A 59 19.04 18.44 -0.36
N VAL A 60 18.67 17.74 -1.43
CA VAL A 60 18.06 18.30 -2.66
C VAL A 60 16.71 17.63 -2.89
N LYS A 61 15.71 18.40 -3.30
CA LYS A 61 14.36 17.89 -3.59
C LYS A 61 14.35 17.16 -4.94
N GLY A 62 13.53 16.11 -5.04
CA GLY A 62 13.31 15.34 -6.29
C GLY A 62 13.98 13.97 -6.30
N SER A 63 15.23 13.86 -5.82
CA SER A 63 16.07 12.66 -5.90
C SER A 63 15.39 11.37 -5.41
N TYR A 64 14.57 11.44 -4.36
CA TYR A 64 13.83 10.29 -3.84
C TYR A 64 12.94 9.61 -4.90
N GLY A 65 12.24 10.41 -5.73
CA GLY A 65 11.32 9.87 -6.72
C GLY A 65 12.03 9.14 -7.84
N GLU A 66 13.14 9.71 -8.31
CA GLU A 66 14.00 9.13 -9.35
C GLU A 66 14.66 7.83 -8.87
N ILE A 67 15.27 7.84 -7.67
CA ILE A 67 15.83 6.63 -7.03
C ILE A 67 14.76 5.54 -6.97
N LYS A 68 13.53 5.88 -6.57
CA LYS A 68 12.44 4.92 -6.47
C LYS A 68 11.97 4.38 -7.82
N ARG A 69 11.83 5.23 -8.84
CA ARG A 69 11.50 4.80 -10.21
C ARG A 69 12.56 3.81 -10.72
N VAL A 70 13.81 4.25 -10.85
CA VAL A 70 14.89 3.46 -11.46
C VAL A 70 15.10 2.13 -10.71
N CYS A 71 15.15 2.15 -9.38
CA CYS A 71 15.29 0.93 -8.59
C CYS A 71 14.14 -0.07 -8.82
N GLU A 72 12.88 0.38 -8.87
CA GLU A 72 11.71 -0.50 -8.76
C GLU A 72 11.10 -0.89 -10.11
N THR A 73 11.30 -0.09 -11.17
CA THR A 73 10.80 -0.38 -12.53
C THR A 73 11.88 -0.87 -13.50
N GLU A 74 13.15 -0.48 -13.31
CA GLU A 74 14.22 -0.76 -14.29
C GLU A 74 15.25 -1.77 -13.77
N LEU A 75 15.71 -1.60 -12.52
CA LEU A 75 16.78 -2.41 -11.93
C LEU A 75 16.30 -3.60 -11.07
N GLY A 76 15.07 -3.56 -10.57
CA GLY A 76 14.56 -4.59 -9.65
C GLY A 76 15.21 -4.57 -8.26
N ILE A 77 15.83 -3.46 -7.85
CA ILE A 77 16.51 -3.33 -6.57
C ILE A 77 15.55 -2.81 -5.50
N ILE A 78 15.47 -3.50 -4.37
CA ILE A 78 14.76 -2.99 -3.19
C ILE A 78 15.62 -1.91 -2.52
N SER A 79 15.09 -0.69 -2.37
CA SER A 79 15.82 0.43 -1.77
C SER A 79 15.21 0.98 -0.47
N GLN A 80 16.09 1.34 0.47
CA GLN A 80 15.75 2.04 1.71
C GLN A 80 16.48 3.39 1.78
N CYS A 81 15.73 4.46 1.52
CA CYS A 81 16.25 5.82 1.55
C CYS A 81 16.24 6.39 2.98
N CYS A 82 17.30 7.06 3.38
CA CYS A 82 17.44 7.72 4.69
C CYS A 82 17.83 9.19 4.50
N GLN A 83 17.25 10.11 5.27
CA GLN A 83 17.66 11.52 5.27
C GLN A 83 18.98 11.68 6.06
N PRO A 84 19.95 12.47 5.57
CA PRO A 84 21.25 12.67 6.24
C PRO A 84 21.12 13.04 7.72
N LYS A 85 20.25 14.01 8.02
CA LYS A 85 19.98 14.54 9.37
C LYS A 85 19.51 13.46 10.37
N ASN A 86 18.88 12.39 9.90
CA ASN A 86 18.40 11.30 10.76
C ASN A 86 19.42 10.15 10.82
N ALA A 87 20.09 9.87 9.70
CA ALA A 87 21.15 8.86 9.62
C ALA A 87 22.37 9.22 10.49
N SER A 88 22.83 10.47 10.43
CA SER A 88 24.03 10.94 11.17
C SER A 88 23.86 10.95 12.69
N ARG A 89 22.63 10.96 13.20
CA ARG A 89 22.33 11.02 14.65
C ARG A 89 22.36 9.65 15.33
N TYR A 90 22.43 8.55 14.57
CA TYR A 90 22.43 7.16 15.07
C TYR A 90 21.35 6.85 16.12
N ASN A 91 20.23 7.56 16.11
CA ASN A 91 19.20 7.46 17.13
C ASN A 91 18.60 6.04 17.16
N LYS A 92 18.63 5.40 18.35
CA LYS A 92 18.19 4.01 18.54
C LYS A 92 16.76 3.75 18.04
N GLN A 93 15.83 4.66 18.32
CA GLN A 93 14.43 4.54 17.88
C GLN A 93 14.28 4.74 16.37
N TYR A 94 15.04 5.68 15.77
CA TYR A 94 15.06 5.83 14.33
C TYR A 94 15.58 4.57 13.63
N LEU A 95 16.70 4.02 14.10
CA LEU A 95 17.29 2.79 13.55
C LEU A 95 16.37 1.56 13.75
N LEU A 96 15.61 1.50 14.85
CA LEU A 96 14.57 0.48 15.05
C LEU A 96 13.45 0.61 14.00
N ASN A 97 12.92 1.81 13.79
CA ASN A 97 11.88 2.06 12.80
C ASN A 97 12.37 1.76 11.36
N VAL A 98 13.63 2.08 11.05
CA VAL A 98 14.25 1.70 9.77
C VAL A 98 14.39 0.18 9.64
N ALA A 99 14.80 -0.53 10.69
CA ALA A 99 14.91 -1.99 10.67
C ALA A 99 13.55 -2.68 10.44
N LEU A 100 12.47 -2.17 11.03
CA LEU A 100 11.10 -2.65 10.76
C LEU A 100 10.74 -2.52 9.27
N ILE A 101 11.05 -1.39 8.63
CA ILE A 101 10.78 -1.16 7.21
C ILE A 101 11.66 -2.05 6.33
N VAL A 102 12.94 -2.20 6.67
CA VAL A 102 13.89 -3.07 5.93
C VAL A 102 13.40 -4.52 5.93
N ASN A 103 12.97 -5.05 7.09
CA ASN A 103 12.53 -6.43 7.21
C ASN A 103 11.40 -6.78 6.23
N VAL A 104 10.31 -6.00 6.21
CA VAL A 104 9.18 -6.27 5.30
C VAL A 104 9.49 -5.98 3.82
N LYS A 105 10.46 -5.11 3.55
CA LYS A 105 10.96 -4.86 2.20
C LYS A 105 11.75 -6.03 1.62
N VAL A 106 12.39 -6.84 2.46
CA VAL A 106 13.11 -8.06 2.04
C VAL A 106 12.29 -9.35 2.24
N GLY A 107 10.98 -9.22 2.47
CA GLY A 107 10.05 -10.36 2.60
C GLY A 107 9.89 -10.92 4.03
N GLY A 108 10.56 -10.33 5.03
CA GLY A 108 10.40 -10.72 6.42
C GLY A 108 9.09 -10.21 7.06
N ARG A 109 8.78 -10.71 8.27
CA ARG A 109 7.58 -10.35 9.04
C ARG A 109 8.00 -9.74 10.38
N ASN A 110 7.36 -8.65 10.79
CA ASN A 110 7.67 -7.95 12.05
C ASN A 110 6.84 -8.44 13.23
N THR A 111 5.53 -8.59 13.01
CA THR A 111 4.52 -8.88 14.02
C THR A 111 3.38 -9.65 13.37
N VAL A 112 2.82 -10.60 14.09
CA VAL A 112 1.57 -11.31 13.73
C VAL A 112 0.58 -11.13 14.88
N LEU A 113 -0.71 -11.32 14.64
CA LEU A 113 -1.67 -11.38 15.73
C LEU A 113 -1.47 -12.68 16.51
N GLU A 114 -1.40 -12.59 17.83
CA GLU A 114 -1.51 -13.76 18.69
C GLU A 114 -2.94 -14.32 18.57
N PRO A 115 -3.11 -15.61 18.27
CA PRO A 115 -4.44 -16.20 18.23
C PRO A 115 -5.06 -16.18 19.64
N PRO A 116 -6.37 -15.96 19.77
CA PRO A 116 -7.06 -16.10 21.06
C PRO A 116 -6.97 -17.55 21.56
N ILE A 117 -7.37 -17.79 22.81
CA ILE A 117 -7.36 -19.13 23.44
C ILE A 117 -8.11 -20.19 22.59
N SER A 118 -9.13 -19.77 21.83
CA SER A 118 -9.86 -20.61 20.87
C SER A 118 -9.07 -21.02 19.61
N GLY A 119 -7.83 -20.54 19.44
CA GLY A 119 -6.99 -20.73 18.25
C GLY A 119 -7.46 -19.97 17.00
N ILE A 120 -8.69 -19.42 17.01
CA ILE A 120 -9.38 -18.88 15.84
C ILE A 120 -9.77 -17.42 16.10
N ILE A 121 -9.32 -16.52 15.24
CA ILE A 121 -9.83 -15.14 15.13
C ILE A 121 -11.04 -15.18 14.20
N PRO A 122 -12.28 -14.90 14.69
CA PRO A 122 -13.48 -14.96 13.87
C PRO A 122 -13.39 -14.05 12.64
N TYR A 123 -13.91 -14.53 11.52
CA TYR A 123 -13.88 -13.88 10.21
C TYR A 123 -12.49 -13.67 9.58
N LEU A 124 -11.40 -14.13 10.22
CA LEU A 124 -10.02 -13.98 9.75
C LEU A 124 -9.31 -15.32 9.53
N THR A 125 -9.33 -16.20 10.54
CA THR A 125 -8.60 -17.48 10.53
C THR A 125 -9.50 -18.70 10.64
N ASP A 126 -10.82 -18.50 10.66
CA ASP A 126 -11.85 -19.54 10.63
C ASP A 126 -12.05 -20.14 9.23
N LEU A 127 -11.73 -19.38 8.18
CA LEU A 127 -11.69 -19.80 6.78
C LEU A 127 -10.47 -19.16 6.10
N HIS A 128 -10.00 -19.75 4.99
CA HIS A 128 -8.99 -19.14 4.13
C HIS A 128 -9.45 -17.75 3.68
N THR A 129 -8.89 -16.70 4.28
CA THR A 129 -9.39 -15.32 4.12
C THR A 129 -8.31 -14.44 3.51
N ILE A 130 -8.64 -13.80 2.39
CA ILE A 130 -7.82 -12.75 1.78
C ILE A 130 -8.40 -11.37 2.13
N ILE A 131 -7.53 -10.44 2.52
CA ILE A 131 -7.92 -9.07 2.86
C ILE A 131 -7.34 -8.09 1.85
N PHE A 132 -8.24 -7.39 1.17
CA PHE A 132 -7.96 -6.29 0.26
C PHE A 132 -8.07 -4.93 0.97
N GLY A 133 -7.21 -3.99 0.59
CA GLY A 133 -7.35 -2.57 0.88
C GLY A 133 -7.24 -1.78 -0.43
N ALA A 134 -8.15 -0.84 -0.64
CA ALA A 134 -8.24 -0.04 -1.86
C ALA A 134 -8.39 1.46 -1.59
N ASP A 135 -7.57 2.25 -2.28
CA ASP A 135 -7.60 3.72 -2.28
C ASP A 135 -7.63 4.27 -3.71
N VAL A 136 -8.25 5.46 -3.84
CA VAL A 136 -8.29 6.28 -5.05
C VAL A 136 -7.76 7.66 -4.68
N THR A 137 -6.55 8.00 -5.10
CA THR A 137 -5.93 9.25 -4.65
C THR A 137 -6.02 10.36 -5.69
N HIS A 138 -6.91 11.32 -5.44
CA HIS A 138 -7.06 12.50 -6.29
C HIS A 138 -5.78 13.38 -6.32
N PRO A 139 -5.47 14.00 -7.47
CA PRO A 139 -4.44 15.03 -7.58
C PRO A 139 -4.86 16.31 -6.85
N HIS A 140 -3.87 17.17 -6.54
CA HIS A 140 -4.15 18.42 -5.83
C HIS A 140 -4.93 19.43 -6.70
N PRO A 141 -5.91 20.15 -6.12
CA PRO A 141 -6.60 21.26 -6.81
C PRO A 141 -5.61 22.26 -7.43
N GLY A 142 -5.91 22.74 -8.64
CA GLY A 142 -5.10 23.73 -9.35
C GLY A 142 -3.90 23.18 -10.15
N ARG A 143 -3.50 21.91 -10.00
CA ARG A 143 -2.50 21.30 -10.90
C ARG A 143 -3.17 20.75 -12.16
N LEU A 144 -3.29 21.59 -13.20
CA LEU A 144 -3.80 21.27 -14.55
C LEU A 144 -3.18 20.02 -15.23
N GLN A 145 -2.03 19.53 -14.73
CA GLN A 145 -1.20 18.53 -15.40
C GLN A 145 -1.19 17.14 -14.75
N ALA A 146 -2.17 16.85 -13.90
CA ALA A 146 -2.44 15.53 -13.35
C ALA A 146 -3.90 15.16 -13.62
N LEU A 147 -4.23 14.79 -14.85
CA LEU A 147 -5.57 14.29 -15.23
C LEU A 147 -5.78 12.80 -14.91
N LEU A 148 -4.79 12.15 -14.27
CA LEU A 148 -4.84 10.73 -13.91
C LEU A 148 -5.31 10.55 -12.47
N LEU A 149 -6.32 9.70 -12.27
CA LEU A 149 -6.58 9.08 -10.97
C LEU A 149 -5.71 7.84 -10.86
N LEU A 150 -4.97 7.73 -9.77
CA LEU A 150 -4.16 6.56 -9.49
C LEU A 150 -4.90 5.71 -8.44
N ARG A 151 -5.11 4.44 -8.76
CA ARG A 151 -5.92 3.50 -7.98
C ARG A 151 -5.06 2.34 -7.54
N TYR A 152 -5.17 1.99 -6.28
CA TYR A 152 -4.28 1.03 -5.65
C TYR A 152 -5.11 -0.02 -4.97
N VAL A 153 -4.74 -1.26 -5.22
CA VAL A 153 -5.32 -2.40 -4.53
C VAL A 153 -4.17 -3.20 -3.97
N VAL A 154 -4.23 -3.39 -2.67
CA VAL A 154 -3.28 -4.18 -1.90
C VAL A 154 -4.04 -5.37 -1.36
N ALA A 155 -3.49 -6.58 -1.44
CA ALA A 155 -4.09 -7.75 -0.81
C ALA A 155 -3.08 -8.54 0.02
N SER A 156 -3.55 -9.16 1.10
CA SER A 156 -2.74 -10.09 1.89
C SER A 156 -2.34 -11.30 1.05
N VAL A 157 -1.12 -11.82 1.26
CA VAL A 157 -0.65 -13.03 0.57
C VAL A 157 -0.28 -14.18 1.51
N ASP A 158 -0.22 -13.93 2.83
CA ASP A 158 -0.09 -14.95 3.86
C ASP A 158 -1.40 -15.14 4.65
N TRP A 159 -1.70 -16.41 4.93
CA TRP A 159 -2.77 -16.84 5.82
C TRP A 159 -2.25 -18.05 6.62
N PRO A 160 -2.57 -18.18 7.93
CA PRO A 160 -3.48 -17.36 8.73
C PRO A 160 -2.89 -16.06 9.30
N GLN A 161 -1.61 -15.74 9.05
CA GLN A 161 -0.94 -14.63 9.76
C GLN A 161 -1.31 -13.21 9.27
N VAL A 162 -1.73 -13.06 8.00
CA VAL A 162 -2.25 -11.80 7.40
C VAL A 162 -1.35 -10.58 7.72
N SER A 163 -0.05 -10.74 7.43
CA SER A 163 1.02 -9.81 7.82
C SER A 163 1.82 -9.27 6.62
N THR A 164 1.75 -9.95 5.48
CA THR A 164 2.44 -9.65 4.22
C THR A 164 1.43 -9.32 3.11
N TYR A 165 1.76 -8.33 2.30
CA TYR A 165 0.80 -7.73 1.38
C TYR A 165 1.42 -7.39 0.02
N ARG A 166 0.78 -7.85 -1.06
CA ARG A 166 1.13 -7.51 -2.45
C ARG A 166 0.34 -6.30 -2.90
N ALA A 167 1.00 -5.33 -3.54
CA ALA A 167 0.36 -4.12 -4.07
C ALA A 167 0.42 -4.11 -5.60
N LEU A 168 -0.71 -3.77 -6.22
CA LEU A 168 -0.81 -3.47 -7.65
C LEU A 168 -1.46 -2.08 -7.85
N VAL A 169 -1.15 -1.45 -8.98
CA VAL A 169 -1.60 -0.11 -9.34
C VAL A 169 -2.22 -0.10 -10.73
N SER A 170 -3.26 0.73 -10.91
CA SER A 170 -3.72 1.19 -12.22
C SER A 170 -3.82 2.72 -12.25
N ALA A 171 -3.61 3.30 -13.42
CA ALA A 171 -4.00 4.67 -13.72
C ALA A 171 -5.35 4.66 -14.47
N GLN A 172 -6.23 5.62 -14.18
CA GLN A 172 -7.54 5.77 -14.81
C GLN A 172 -7.88 7.24 -15.05
N SER A 173 -8.97 7.50 -15.78
CA SER A 173 -9.35 8.85 -16.19
C SER A 173 -9.81 9.73 -15.02
N HIS A 174 -9.90 11.03 -15.26
CA HIS A 174 -10.30 11.98 -14.22
C HIS A 174 -11.80 11.87 -13.89
N ARG A 175 -12.15 12.00 -12.61
CA ARG A 175 -13.53 11.98 -12.04
C ARG A 175 -14.23 10.63 -11.95
N GLU A 176 -13.69 9.54 -12.48
CA GLU A 176 -14.26 8.20 -12.24
C GLU A 176 -13.85 7.70 -10.85
N GLU A 177 -14.78 7.40 -9.94
CA GLU A 177 -14.46 6.82 -8.61
C GLU A 177 -14.32 5.28 -8.62
N ILE A 178 -14.89 4.64 -9.64
CA ILE A 178 -14.98 3.19 -9.78
C ILE A 178 -13.67 2.62 -10.34
N ILE A 179 -13.12 1.58 -9.72
CA ILE A 179 -11.89 0.91 -10.16
C ILE A 179 -12.18 -0.04 -11.33
N GLN A 180 -12.07 0.42 -12.58
CA GLN A 180 -12.36 -0.41 -13.77
C GLN A 180 -11.34 -1.57 -13.98
N ASP A 181 -10.09 -1.43 -13.51
CA ASP A 181 -8.98 -2.37 -13.74
C ASP A 181 -8.96 -3.56 -12.74
N LEU A 182 -10.01 -3.69 -11.94
CA LEU A 182 -10.17 -4.84 -11.03
C LEU A 182 -10.15 -6.17 -11.80
N TYR A 183 -10.66 -6.18 -13.03
CA TYR A 183 -10.63 -7.32 -13.95
C TYR A 183 -10.93 -6.85 -15.38
N LYS A 184 -10.23 -7.43 -16.35
CA LYS A 184 -10.41 -7.18 -17.78
C LYS A 184 -10.48 -8.52 -18.52
N LYS A 185 -11.33 -8.57 -19.55
CA LYS A 185 -11.26 -9.59 -20.60
C LYS A 185 -10.67 -8.92 -21.83
N THR A 186 -9.67 -9.56 -22.43
CA THR A 186 -9.05 -9.12 -23.68
C THR A 186 -8.95 -10.31 -24.61
N GLU A 187 -9.48 -10.20 -25.82
CA GLU A 187 -9.32 -11.23 -26.84
C GLU A 187 -7.92 -11.11 -27.45
N ASP A 188 -7.11 -12.15 -27.25
CA ASP A 188 -5.83 -12.33 -27.94
C ASP A 188 -6.08 -13.21 -29.17
N PRO A 189 -5.74 -12.74 -30.40
CA PRO A 189 -5.85 -13.55 -31.62
C PRO A 189 -5.21 -14.94 -31.54
N ASN A 190 -4.19 -15.13 -30.69
CA ASN A 190 -3.47 -16.40 -30.55
C ASN A 190 -3.91 -17.24 -29.34
N SER A 191 -4.40 -16.61 -28.27
CA SER A 191 -4.69 -17.28 -26.99
C SER A 191 -6.18 -17.30 -26.60
N GLY A 192 -7.06 -16.73 -27.43
CA GLY A 192 -8.49 -16.60 -27.14
C GLY A 192 -8.79 -15.55 -26.07
N ILE A 193 -9.80 -15.79 -25.23
CA ILE A 193 -10.19 -14.84 -24.17
C ILE A 193 -9.17 -14.89 -23.03
N VAL A 194 -8.30 -13.88 -22.96
CA VAL A 194 -7.34 -13.71 -21.88
C VAL A 194 -7.96 -12.91 -20.74
N HIS A 195 -7.94 -13.51 -19.55
CA HIS A 195 -8.43 -12.92 -18.32
C HIS A 195 -7.29 -12.22 -17.56
N THR A 196 -7.37 -10.89 -17.44
CA THR A 196 -6.35 -10.04 -16.81
C THR A 196 -6.96 -9.18 -15.68
N GLY A 197 -6.12 -8.42 -14.99
CA GLY A 197 -6.54 -7.41 -14.03
C GLY A 197 -6.19 -7.74 -12.58
N ILE A 198 -6.21 -6.67 -11.79
CA ILE A 198 -5.58 -6.58 -10.48
C ILE A 198 -6.04 -7.68 -9.50
N ARG A 199 -7.32 -8.05 -9.52
CA ARG A 199 -7.84 -9.09 -8.62
C ARG A 199 -7.36 -10.48 -8.97
N ARG A 200 -7.30 -10.81 -10.26
CA ARG A 200 -6.88 -12.14 -10.71
C ARG A 200 -5.42 -12.39 -10.32
N GLU A 201 -4.56 -11.38 -10.51
CA GLU A 201 -3.16 -11.44 -10.06
C GLU A 201 -3.03 -11.59 -8.55
N LEU A 202 -3.79 -10.84 -7.76
CA LEU A 202 -3.74 -10.92 -6.28
C LEU A 202 -4.29 -12.26 -5.74
N LEU A 203 -5.36 -12.81 -6.34
CA LEU A 203 -5.88 -14.15 -6.00
C LEU A 203 -4.89 -15.26 -6.37
N ILE A 204 -4.24 -15.17 -7.53
CA ILE A 204 -3.18 -16.10 -7.95
C ILE A 204 -1.96 -15.99 -7.01
N ALA A 205 -1.57 -14.77 -6.60
CA ALA A 205 -0.47 -14.58 -5.66
C ALA A 205 -0.78 -15.20 -4.28
N PHE A 206 -1.99 -15.00 -3.75
CA PHE A 206 -2.43 -15.66 -2.52
C PHE A 206 -2.38 -17.19 -2.65
N CYS A 207 -2.93 -17.76 -3.73
CA CYS A 207 -2.94 -19.20 -3.94
C CYS A 207 -1.52 -19.80 -4.09
N LYS A 208 -0.61 -19.10 -4.79
CA LYS A 208 0.81 -19.48 -4.87
C LYS A 208 1.52 -19.46 -3.52
N SER A 209 1.14 -18.56 -2.62
CA SER A 209 1.79 -18.37 -1.31
C SER A 209 1.21 -19.26 -0.21
N THR A 210 -0.07 -19.61 -0.29
CA THR A 210 -0.82 -20.35 0.75
C THR A 210 -1.15 -21.79 0.36
N GLY A 211 -1.06 -22.14 -0.93
CA GLY A 211 -1.50 -23.42 -1.47
C GLY A 211 -3.03 -23.57 -1.60
N CYS A 212 -3.81 -22.53 -1.27
CA CYS A 212 -5.27 -22.59 -1.20
C CYS A 212 -5.94 -21.39 -1.88
N MET A 213 -7.16 -21.58 -2.40
CA MET A 213 -8.00 -20.48 -2.86
C MET A 213 -8.76 -19.89 -1.66
N PRO A 214 -8.88 -18.56 -1.52
CA PRO A 214 -9.54 -17.97 -0.37
C PRO A 214 -11.06 -18.20 -0.43
N GLU A 215 -11.64 -18.70 0.64
CA GLU A 215 -13.08 -18.90 0.78
C GLU A 215 -13.81 -17.63 1.21
N ARG A 216 -13.09 -16.68 1.81
CA ARG A 216 -13.58 -15.34 2.18
C ARG A 216 -12.69 -14.24 1.60
N ILE A 217 -13.34 -13.19 1.13
CA ILE A 217 -12.74 -11.93 0.69
C ILE A 217 -13.26 -10.81 1.58
N ILE A 218 -12.37 -10.09 2.25
CA ILE A 218 -12.70 -8.84 2.95
C ILE A 218 -12.09 -7.69 2.15
N PHE A 219 -12.89 -6.69 1.78
CA PHE A 219 -12.46 -5.58 0.92
C PHE A 219 -12.70 -4.23 1.61
N TYR A 220 -11.63 -3.59 2.08
CA TYR A 220 -11.67 -2.27 2.68
C TYR A 220 -11.45 -1.17 1.63
N ARG A 221 -12.36 -0.20 1.53
CA ARG A 221 -12.33 0.93 0.57
C ARG A 221 -12.29 2.26 1.32
N ASP A 222 -11.25 3.08 1.15
CA ASP A 222 -11.16 4.43 1.74
C ASP A 222 -11.51 5.53 0.72
N GLY A 223 -11.74 6.75 1.18
CA GLY A 223 -11.91 7.92 0.32
C GLY A 223 -13.29 8.07 -0.34
N VAL A 224 -14.26 7.21 -0.02
CA VAL A 224 -15.66 7.37 -0.45
C VAL A 224 -16.33 8.42 0.43
N SER A 225 -17.03 9.39 -0.16
CA SER A 225 -17.88 10.31 0.58
C SER A 225 -19.31 9.77 0.72
N GLU A 226 -20.02 10.20 1.78
CA GLU A 226 -21.40 9.79 2.09
C GLU A 226 -22.35 9.96 0.89
N GLY A 227 -22.31 11.10 0.21
CA GLY A 227 -23.11 11.36 -0.99
C GLY A 227 -22.76 10.49 -2.21
N GLN A 228 -21.58 9.85 -2.22
CA GLN A 228 -21.17 8.87 -3.22
C GLN A 228 -21.42 7.42 -2.78
N PHE A 229 -21.80 7.18 -1.52
CA PHE A 229 -21.88 5.84 -0.94
C PHE A 229 -22.81 4.92 -1.71
N ASN A 230 -24.03 5.36 -2.02
CA ASN A 230 -24.98 4.57 -2.83
C ASN A 230 -24.47 4.29 -4.25
N GLN A 231 -23.79 5.24 -4.89
CA GLN A 231 -23.23 5.05 -6.23
C GLN A 231 -22.07 4.03 -6.20
N VAL A 232 -21.17 4.17 -5.23
CA VAL A 232 -20.07 3.22 -5.01
C VAL A 232 -20.62 1.86 -4.61
N LEU A 233 -21.58 1.76 -3.69
CA LEU A 233 -22.16 0.48 -3.30
C LEU A 233 -22.90 -0.18 -4.47
N LEU A 234 -23.75 0.52 -5.22
CA LEU A 234 -24.49 -0.09 -6.33
C LEU A 234 -23.59 -0.43 -7.52
N HIS A 235 -22.67 0.44 -7.92
CA HIS A 235 -21.80 0.18 -9.08
C HIS A 235 -20.57 -0.64 -8.69
N GLU A 236 -19.83 -0.27 -7.64
CA GLU A 236 -18.76 -1.14 -7.14
C GLU A 236 -19.37 -2.45 -6.65
N MET A 237 -20.26 -2.60 -5.66
CA MET A 237 -20.63 -3.94 -5.18
C MET A 237 -21.18 -4.88 -6.26
N ASN A 238 -22.03 -4.42 -7.19
CA ASN A 238 -22.51 -5.29 -8.29
C ASN A 238 -21.41 -5.60 -9.32
N ALA A 239 -20.63 -4.60 -9.76
CA ALA A 239 -19.49 -4.87 -10.63
C ALA A 239 -18.45 -5.73 -9.91
N ILE A 240 -18.27 -5.56 -8.60
CA ILE A 240 -17.31 -6.26 -7.74
C ILE A 240 -17.72 -7.70 -7.56
N GLN A 241 -18.98 -8.00 -7.25
CA GLN A 241 -19.48 -9.37 -7.17
C GLN A 241 -19.45 -10.01 -8.57
N GLY A 242 -19.88 -9.32 -9.63
CA GLY A 242 -19.81 -9.83 -11.01
C GLY A 242 -18.37 -10.11 -11.45
N ILE A 243 -17.44 -9.18 -11.21
CA ILE A 243 -16.01 -9.31 -11.47
C ILE A 243 -15.39 -10.40 -10.61
N PHE A 244 -15.71 -10.49 -9.31
CA PHE A 244 -15.18 -11.56 -8.47
C PHE A 244 -15.68 -12.90 -8.98
N ARG A 245 -16.98 -13.07 -9.29
CA ARG A 245 -17.51 -14.29 -9.91
C ARG A 245 -16.76 -14.63 -11.20
N GLN A 246 -16.60 -13.67 -12.12
CA GLN A 246 -15.90 -13.92 -13.39
C GLN A 246 -14.40 -14.23 -13.21
N ALA A 247 -13.69 -13.49 -12.36
CA ALA A 247 -12.29 -13.73 -12.05
C ALA A 247 -12.10 -15.09 -11.34
N CYS A 248 -12.98 -15.43 -10.40
CA CYS A 248 -12.96 -16.70 -9.68
C CYS A 248 -13.22 -17.88 -10.62
N VAL A 249 -14.28 -17.82 -11.46
CA VAL A 249 -14.56 -18.82 -12.49
C VAL A 249 -13.40 -18.96 -13.49
N SER A 250 -12.73 -17.85 -13.87
CA SER A 250 -11.53 -17.88 -14.72
C SER A 250 -10.26 -18.46 -14.06
N ILE A 251 -10.31 -18.78 -12.76
CA ILE A 251 -9.25 -19.49 -12.03
C ILE A 251 -9.67 -20.93 -11.77
N ARG A 252 -10.93 -21.16 -11.36
CA ARG A 252 -11.52 -22.48 -11.14
C ARG A 252 -13.03 -22.41 -11.33
N ASP A 253 -13.59 -23.32 -12.11
CA ASP A 253 -15.04 -23.38 -12.31
C ASP A 253 -15.80 -23.56 -10.98
N GLY A 254 -17.01 -22.99 -10.91
CA GLY A 254 -17.87 -22.99 -9.71
C GLY A 254 -17.32 -22.22 -8.48
N TYR A 255 -16.15 -21.59 -8.54
CA TYR A 255 -15.55 -20.91 -7.39
C TYR A 255 -16.27 -19.59 -7.05
N LEU A 256 -16.89 -19.55 -5.87
CA LEU A 256 -17.72 -18.45 -5.37
C LEU A 256 -17.39 -18.13 -3.89
N PRO A 257 -16.40 -17.28 -3.60
CA PRO A 257 -16.04 -16.93 -2.22
C PRO A 257 -17.05 -15.96 -1.58
N ARG A 258 -17.13 -15.97 -0.26
CA ARG A 258 -17.93 -15.00 0.52
C ARG A 258 -17.26 -13.64 0.49
N VAL A 259 -17.96 -12.59 0.07
CA VAL A 259 -17.38 -11.23 -0.05
C VAL A 259 -18.01 -10.28 0.98
N SER A 260 -17.16 -9.62 1.77
CA SER A 260 -17.55 -8.50 2.65
C SER A 260 -16.89 -7.22 2.13
N PHE A 261 -17.70 -6.21 1.81
CA PHE A 261 -17.23 -4.89 1.36
C PHE A 261 -17.41 -3.89 2.50
N ILE A 262 -16.35 -3.15 2.82
CA ILE A 262 -16.26 -2.29 4.00
C ILE A 262 -15.77 -0.92 3.57
N VAL A 263 -16.60 0.10 3.74
CA VAL A 263 -16.18 1.48 3.51
C VAL A 263 -15.57 2.04 4.79
N VAL A 264 -14.40 2.64 4.64
CA VAL A 264 -13.59 3.25 5.69
C VAL A 264 -13.58 4.76 5.47
N GLN A 265 -13.99 5.54 6.46
CA GLN A 265 -13.97 7.00 6.37
C GLN A 265 -13.29 7.60 7.60
N LYS A 266 -12.05 8.06 7.45
CA LYS A 266 -11.30 8.82 8.49
C LYS A 266 -11.51 10.33 8.42
N ARG A 267 -12.03 10.85 7.29
CA ARG A 267 -12.23 12.29 7.07
C ARG A 267 -13.73 12.62 7.13
N HIS A 268 -14.20 12.87 8.34
CA HIS A 268 -15.57 13.27 8.67
C HIS A 268 -15.55 14.27 9.84
N HIS A 269 -16.73 14.79 10.20
CA HIS A 269 -16.86 15.85 11.21
C HIS A 269 -17.04 15.33 12.64
N THR A 270 -17.52 14.10 12.82
CA THR A 270 -17.72 13.43 14.12
C THR A 270 -16.45 13.43 14.98
N ARG A 271 -16.58 13.88 16.23
CA ARG A 271 -15.53 13.78 17.27
C ARG A 271 -16.14 13.13 18.50
N LEU A 272 -15.35 12.31 19.17
CA LEU A 272 -15.74 11.63 20.40
C LEU A 272 -14.87 12.15 21.53
N PHE A 273 -15.51 12.48 22.65
CA PHE A 273 -14.86 13.03 23.84
C PHE A 273 -15.17 12.14 25.05
N PRO A 274 -14.22 11.96 25.98
CA PRO A 274 -14.50 11.28 27.24
C PRO A 274 -15.52 12.09 28.05
N ALA A 275 -16.57 11.45 28.59
CA ALA A 275 -17.56 12.14 29.41
C ALA A 275 -16.95 12.78 30.67
N ASN A 276 -15.97 12.12 31.28
CA ASN A 276 -15.23 12.59 32.44
C ASN A 276 -13.82 13.03 32.04
N HIS A 277 -13.66 14.30 31.65
CA HIS A 277 -12.36 14.89 31.36
C HIS A 277 -11.44 14.82 32.58
N GLY A 278 -10.27 14.19 32.43
CA GLY A 278 -9.25 14.04 33.48
C GLY A 278 -9.16 12.66 34.13
N ASN A 279 -10.16 11.78 33.98
CA ASN A 279 -10.04 10.41 34.47
C ASN A 279 -9.12 9.57 33.56
N ARG A 280 -7.88 9.33 34.03
CA ARG A 280 -6.86 8.54 33.32
C ARG A 280 -7.25 7.09 33.01
N ASN A 281 -8.29 6.55 33.66
CA ASN A 281 -8.82 5.21 33.33
C ASN A 281 -9.73 5.22 32.09
N THR A 282 -10.14 6.41 31.61
CA THR A 282 -11.02 6.58 30.43
C THR A 282 -10.42 7.50 29.36
N THR A 283 -9.24 8.07 29.59
CA THR A 283 -8.55 8.98 28.68
C THR A 283 -7.11 8.54 28.41
N ASP A 284 -6.63 8.72 27.18
CA ASP A 284 -5.21 8.55 26.88
C ASP A 284 -4.34 9.70 27.42
N LYS A 285 -3.02 9.62 27.18
CA LYS A 285 -2.04 10.63 27.65
C LYS A 285 -2.27 12.04 27.08
N SER A 286 -3.05 12.19 26.01
CA SER A 286 -3.40 13.46 25.37
C SER A 286 -4.78 13.99 25.77
N GLY A 287 -5.52 13.26 26.62
CA GLY A 287 -6.89 13.61 27.01
C GLY A 287 -7.96 13.15 26.00
N ASN A 288 -7.58 12.39 24.97
CA ASN A 288 -8.53 11.78 24.03
C ASN A 288 -9.14 10.50 24.60
N ILE A 289 -10.20 10.01 23.95
CA ILE A 289 -10.75 8.67 24.20
C ILE A 289 -9.69 7.57 23.99
N LEU A 290 -9.84 6.45 24.69
CA LEU A 290 -8.86 5.36 24.67
C LEU A 290 -8.82 4.63 23.31
N PRO A 291 -7.64 4.10 22.91
CA PRO A 291 -7.54 3.19 21.77
C PRO A 291 -8.44 1.97 21.96
N GLY A 292 -9.19 1.61 20.92
CA GLY A 292 -10.18 0.53 20.96
C GLY A 292 -11.58 0.97 21.39
N THR A 293 -11.82 2.26 21.68
CA THR A 293 -13.19 2.78 21.87
C THR A 293 -14.00 2.57 20.60
N VAL A 294 -15.13 1.84 20.72
CA VAL A 294 -16.13 1.61 19.67
C VAL A 294 -17.42 2.33 20.04
N ILE A 295 -18.09 2.93 19.06
CA ILE A 295 -19.47 3.41 19.17
C ILE A 295 -20.29 2.83 18.01
N ASP A 296 -21.22 1.95 18.35
CA ASP A 296 -22.15 1.21 17.49
C ASP A 296 -23.62 1.52 17.83
N THR A 297 -23.86 2.50 18.70
CA THR A 297 -25.18 2.87 19.22
C THR A 297 -25.39 4.38 19.20
N LYS A 298 -26.67 4.80 19.10
CA LYS A 298 -27.19 6.18 19.08
C LYS A 298 -26.74 7.11 17.93
N ILE A 299 -25.51 7.01 17.44
CA ILE A 299 -24.93 7.91 16.41
C ILE A 299 -24.53 7.17 15.12
N TRP A 300 -25.21 6.06 14.84
CA TRP A 300 -25.03 5.19 13.66
C TRP A 300 -26.17 5.46 12.65
N HIS A 301 -26.02 4.98 11.42
CA HIS A 301 -27.01 5.17 10.35
C HIS A 301 -28.23 4.24 10.57
N PRO A 302 -29.48 4.76 10.70
CA PRO A 302 -30.62 4.02 11.26
C PRO A 302 -31.00 2.65 10.63
N SER A 303 -30.50 2.34 9.44
CA SER A 303 -30.79 1.10 8.69
C SER A 303 -29.55 0.41 8.12
N GLU A 304 -28.33 0.88 8.40
CA GLU A 304 -27.09 0.29 7.87
C GLU A 304 -26.19 -0.23 9.00
N PHE A 305 -25.23 -1.09 8.69
CA PHE A 305 -24.32 -1.64 9.70
C PHE A 305 -23.02 -0.84 9.75
N ASP A 306 -23.04 0.27 10.48
CA ASP A 306 -21.88 1.15 10.68
C ASP A 306 -21.51 1.34 12.17
N PHE A 307 -20.25 1.69 12.40
CA PHE A 307 -19.71 2.01 13.73
C PHE A 307 -18.52 2.96 13.63
N TYR A 308 -18.25 3.68 14.70
CA TYR A 308 -17.02 4.44 14.88
C TYR A 308 -16.03 3.63 15.72
N LEU A 309 -14.76 3.60 15.30
CA LEU A 309 -13.66 2.99 16.04
C LEU A 309 -12.47 3.94 16.16
N CYS A 310 -12.10 4.29 17.40
CA CYS A 310 -10.84 4.96 17.68
C CYS A 310 -9.73 3.93 17.96
N SER A 311 -9.20 3.29 16.94
CA SER A 311 -8.17 2.23 17.09
C SER A 311 -6.81 2.72 17.60
N HIS A 312 -6.57 4.02 17.70
CA HIS A 312 -5.24 4.62 17.92
C HIS A 312 -5.23 5.61 19.09
N ALA A 313 -4.05 5.81 19.70
CA ALA A 313 -3.84 6.83 20.73
C ALA A 313 -3.56 8.19 20.08
N GLY A 314 -4.22 9.22 20.61
CA GLY A 314 -3.93 10.62 20.33
C GLY A 314 -2.50 10.97 20.73
N ILE A 315 -1.79 11.65 19.83
CA ILE A 315 -0.47 12.21 20.10
C ILE A 315 -0.60 13.73 20.34
N GLN A 316 -1.45 14.39 19.55
CA GLN A 316 -1.66 15.83 19.56
C GLN A 316 -3.03 16.16 18.96
N GLY A 317 -3.72 17.14 19.53
CA GLY A 317 -5.06 17.56 19.11
C GLY A 317 -6.14 16.50 19.39
N THR A 318 -7.32 16.67 18.80
CA THR A 318 -8.44 15.73 18.94
C THR A 318 -8.30 14.55 17.98
N SER A 319 -8.36 13.33 18.50
CA SER A 319 -8.39 12.09 17.72
C SER A 319 -9.61 12.06 16.79
N ARG A 320 -9.42 11.48 15.60
CA ARG A 320 -10.51 11.22 14.64
C ARG A 320 -10.83 9.72 14.66
N PRO A 321 -11.90 9.28 15.34
CA PRO A 321 -12.31 7.88 15.33
C PRO A 321 -12.76 7.54 13.92
N THR A 322 -12.21 6.50 13.31
CA THR A 322 -12.55 6.16 11.93
C THR A 322 -13.93 5.51 11.88
N HIS A 323 -14.75 5.98 10.95
CA HIS A 323 -16.06 5.41 10.66
C HIS A 323 -15.91 4.22 9.72
N TYR A 324 -16.57 3.11 10.05
CA TYR A 324 -16.50 1.85 9.34
C TYR A 324 -17.92 1.35 9.08
N HIS A 325 -18.17 0.92 7.85
CA HIS A 325 -19.36 0.16 7.52
C HIS A 325 -18.95 -1.34 7.52
N LEU A 326 -19.14 -2.03 8.66
CA LEU A 326 -18.79 -3.45 8.95
C LEU A 326 -17.29 -3.78 9.30
N LEU A 327 -17.07 -4.68 10.29
CA LEU A 327 -15.83 -5.44 10.71
C LEU A 327 -14.41 -4.78 10.59
N THR A 328 -13.46 -4.74 11.53
CA THR A 328 -13.26 -5.10 12.96
C THR A 328 -12.09 -4.23 13.52
N ASN A 329 -11.74 -4.35 14.81
CA ASN A 329 -10.63 -3.59 15.41
C ASN A 329 -9.22 -4.23 15.23
N SER A 330 -9.08 -5.54 15.42
CA SER A 330 -7.78 -6.20 15.68
C SER A 330 -6.72 -6.04 14.59
N LEU A 331 -7.12 -5.89 13.33
CA LEU A 331 -6.19 -5.68 12.22
C LEU A 331 -5.38 -4.38 12.36
N CYS A 332 -5.87 -3.36 13.09
CA CYS A 332 -5.14 -2.11 13.29
C CYS A 332 -3.76 -2.26 13.96
N TYR A 333 -3.48 -3.42 14.57
CA TYR A 333 -2.22 -3.77 15.20
C TYR A 333 -1.18 -4.42 14.26
N THR A 334 -1.55 -4.82 13.02
CA THR A 334 -0.63 -5.51 12.08
C THR A 334 0.14 -4.57 11.14
N TYR A 335 0.17 -3.26 11.43
CA TYR A 335 0.90 -2.29 10.60
C TYR A 335 2.42 -2.38 10.78
N ALA A 336 3.10 -2.95 9.79
CA ALA A 336 4.50 -3.33 9.89
C ALA A 336 5.49 -2.19 10.17
N ARG A 337 5.15 -0.93 9.87
CA ARG A 337 6.11 0.19 9.94
C ARG A 337 6.28 0.80 11.34
N CYS A 338 5.45 0.42 12.32
CA CYS A 338 5.64 0.86 13.71
C CYS A 338 5.02 -0.12 14.72
N THR A 339 5.52 -0.11 15.96
CA THR A 339 4.99 -0.92 17.07
C THR A 339 3.82 -0.20 17.77
N ARG A 340 2.85 0.30 17.00
CA ARG A 340 1.66 1.03 17.49
C ARG A 340 0.46 0.71 16.62
N SER A 341 -0.72 0.58 17.23
CA SER A 341 -1.97 0.53 16.48
C SER A 341 -2.17 1.81 15.65
N VAL A 342 -2.61 1.64 14.40
CA VAL A 342 -2.89 2.71 13.45
C VAL A 342 -4.38 3.02 13.36
N SER A 343 -4.69 4.27 13.00
CA SER A 343 -6.07 4.79 12.95
C SER A 343 -6.99 4.13 11.91
N ILE A 344 -6.41 3.46 10.92
CA ILE A 344 -7.10 2.80 9.81
C ILE A 344 -6.46 1.42 9.67
N VAL A 345 -7.22 0.42 9.23
CA VAL A 345 -6.70 -0.93 9.00
C VAL A 345 -5.49 -0.95 8.05
N PRO A 346 -4.46 -1.78 8.29
CA PRO A 346 -3.21 -1.77 7.52
C PRO A 346 -3.35 -1.94 6.00
N PRO A 347 -4.27 -2.78 5.44
CA PRO A 347 -4.45 -2.88 3.99
C PRO A 347 -4.67 -1.54 3.31
N VAL A 348 -5.47 -0.66 3.92
CA VAL A 348 -5.76 0.69 3.41
C VAL A 348 -4.57 1.63 3.63
N CYS A 349 -3.87 1.53 4.77
CA CYS A 349 -2.62 2.25 4.96
C CYS A 349 -1.55 1.85 3.93
N TYR A 350 -1.50 0.59 3.53
CA TYR A 350 -0.63 0.11 2.46
C TYR A 350 -1.08 0.57 1.08
N ALA A 351 -2.39 0.61 0.80
CA ALA A 351 -2.94 1.20 -0.42
C ALA A 351 -2.51 2.66 -0.57
N HIS A 352 -2.64 3.48 0.47
CA HIS A 352 -2.12 4.86 0.48
C HIS A 352 -0.60 4.97 0.25
N LEU A 353 0.20 4.02 0.76
CA LEU A 353 1.67 4.05 0.59
C LEU A 353 2.09 3.65 -0.82
N ALA A 354 1.48 2.60 -1.38
CA ALA A 354 1.58 2.29 -2.80
C ALA A 354 1.11 3.50 -3.62
N ALA A 355 0.07 4.20 -3.15
CA ALA A 355 -0.50 5.34 -3.83
C ALA A 355 0.41 6.55 -3.94
N PHE A 356 1.06 6.87 -2.83
CA PHE A 356 2.10 7.86 -2.81
C PHE A 356 3.33 7.43 -3.62
N ARG A 357 3.62 6.12 -3.72
CA ARG A 357 4.77 5.61 -4.46
C ARG A 357 4.65 5.79 -5.96
N ALA A 358 3.58 5.33 -6.62
CA ALA A 358 3.56 5.38 -8.09
C ALA A 358 3.31 6.78 -8.67
N ARG A 359 2.94 7.78 -7.84
CA ARG A 359 3.05 9.21 -8.23
C ARG A 359 4.45 9.56 -8.72
N TYR A 360 5.50 9.05 -8.06
CA TYR A 360 6.89 9.27 -8.50
C TYR A 360 7.21 8.63 -9.85
N TYR A 361 6.54 7.53 -10.21
CA TYR A 361 6.72 6.89 -11.51
C TYR A 361 6.10 7.73 -12.64
N VAL A 362 5.00 8.44 -12.37
CA VAL A 362 4.38 9.40 -13.32
C VAL A 362 5.19 10.69 -13.42
N GLU A 363 5.65 11.24 -12.29
CA GLU A 363 6.38 12.52 -12.27
C GLU A 363 7.81 12.39 -12.83
N GLY A 364 8.50 11.27 -12.60
CA GLY A 364 9.88 11.04 -13.06
C GLY A 364 10.04 10.99 -14.59
N GLY A 365 8.98 10.70 -15.34
CA GLY A 365 8.99 10.68 -16.80
C GLY A 365 8.95 12.06 -17.49
N LYS A 366 9.09 13.16 -16.73
CA LYS A 366 9.05 14.55 -17.26
C LYS A 366 10.39 15.27 -17.32
N LEU A 367 11.47 14.72 -16.77
CA LEU A 367 12.78 15.40 -16.71
C LEU A 367 13.69 15.12 -17.92
N SER A 368 13.33 14.17 -18.79
CA SER A 368 14.15 13.74 -19.93
C SER A 368 13.78 14.34 -21.28
N ASN A 369 12.87 15.33 -21.36
CA ASN A 369 12.62 16.04 -22.63
C ASN A 369 12.10 17.49 -22.50
N SER A 370 12.63 18.35 -23.37
CA SER A 370 12.34 19.78 -23.57
C SER A 370 12.48 20.71 -22.34
N GLY A 371 13.62 21.39 -22.26
CA GLY A 371 13.71 22.68 -21.57
C GLY A 371 13.02 23.77 -22.41
N SER A 372 11.95 24.36 -21.89
CA SER A 372 11.34 25.60 -22.39
C SER A 372 10.56 26.25 -21.24
N ALA A 373 10.74 27.56 -21.05
CA ALA A 373 10.11 28.30 -19.96
C ALA A 373 8.59 28.44 -20.17
N PRO A 374 7.77 28.49 -19.10
CA PRO A 374 6.32 28.64 -19.24
C PRO A 374 5.95 30.10 -19.55
N GLY A 375 5.82 30.42 -20.83
CA GLY A 375 5.09 31.61 -21.28
C GLY A 375 3.60 31.50 -20.90
N ARG A 376 3.00 32.63 -20.53
CA ARG A 376 1.54 32.74 -20.36
C ARG A 376 0.90 32.74 -21.75
N ASP A 377 0.04 31.78 -22.08
CA ASP A 377 -1.10 32.02 -22.97
C ASP A 377 -2.27 31.01 -22.82
N VAL A 378 -3.36 31.56 -22.32
CA VAL A 378 -4.80 31.37 -22.63
C VAL A 378 -5.31 30.08 -23.34
N ALA A 379 -6.17 29.36 -22.60
CA ALA A 379 -7.42 28.66 -22.98
C ALA A 379 -7.48 27.55 -24.08
N THR A 380 -8.51 26.69 -23.90
CA THR A 380 -9.12 25.81 -24.92
C THR A 380 -8.22 24.77 -25.62
N ARG A 381 -7.77 23.77 -24.86
CA ARG A 381 -7.55 22.40 -25.39
C ARG A 381 -7.98 21.31 -24.40
N GLU A 382 -9.29 21.09 -24.30
CA GLU A 382 -9.80 19.75 -23.99
C GLU A 382 -9.54 18.85 -25.21
N ARG A 383 -8.35 18.26 -25.27
CA ARG A 383 -8.08 17.11 -26.14
C ARG A 383 -8.03 15.87 -25.26
N ASN A 384 -8.60 14.78 -25.75
CA ASN A 384 -8.51 13.46 -25.12
C ASN A 384 -7.04 13.13 -24.82
N LEU A 385 -6.66 13.27 -23.55
CA LEU A 385 -5.33 12.92 -23.06
C LEU A 385 -5.39 11.45 -22.68
N GLU A 386 -4.83 10.60 -23.56
CA GLU A 386 -4.71 9.16 -23.32
C GLU A 386 -4.11 8.89 -21.94
N VAL A 387 -4.71 7.95 -21.22
CA VAL A 387 -4.27 7.51 -19.90
C VAL A 387 -2.89 6.86 -20.06
N ARG A 388 -1.82 7.62 -19.83
CA ARG A 388 -0.45 7.09 -19.90
C ARG A 388 -0.32 5.87 -18.99
N SER A 389 0.12 4.76 -19.57
CA SER A 389 0.43 3.55 -18.83
C SER A 389 1.53 3.82 -17.80
N LEU A 390 1.38 3.21 -16.62
CA LEU A 390 2.42 3.23 -15.60
C LEU A 390 3.54 2.27 -16.00
N PRO A 391 4.82 2.61 -15.73
CA PRO A 391 5.90 1.67 -15.97
C PRO A 391 5.71 0.42 -15.11
N ALA A 392 5.96 -0.74 -15.72
CA ALA A 392 5.84 -2.01 -15.03
C ALA A 392 6.91 -2.13 -13.93
N ILE A 393 6.46 -2.35 -12.70
CA ILE A 393 7.33 -2.71 -11.57
C ILE A 393 7.93 -4.10 -11.86
N LYS A 394 9.19 -4.34 -11.51
CA LYS A 394 9.81 -5.67 -11.67
C LYS A 394 9.14 -6.70 -10.75
N ASP A 395 9.01 -7.94 -11.20
CA ASP A 395 8.18 -8.92 -10.49
C ASP A 395 8.73 -9.27 -9.09
N ASN A 396 10.05 -9.39 -8.96
CA ASN A 396 10.71 -9.58 -7.68
C ASN A 396 10.49 -8.41 -6.68
N VAL A 397 10.13 -7.23 -7.18
CA VAL A 397 9.77 -6.06 -6.36
C VAL A 397 8.29 -6.10 -6.00
N LYS A 398 7.41 -6.57 -6.90
CA LYS A 398 5.98 -6.79 -6.62
C LYS A 398 5.74 -7.83 -5.53
N ASP A 399 6.63 -8.82 -5.41
CA ASP A 399 6.51 -9.92 -4.44
C ASP A 399 6.78 -9.51 -2.98
N VAL A 400 7.26 -8.28 -2.73
CA VAL A 400 7.58 -7.75 -1.39
C VAL A 400 6.90 -6.41 -1.11
N MET A 401 6.93 -5.94 0.14
CA MET A 401 6.28 -4.69 0.57
C MET A 401 7.11 -3.43 0.23
N PHE A 402 7.56 -3.32 -1.03
CA PHE A 402 8.48 -2.27 -1.53
C PHE A 402 8.02 -0.82 -1.23
N TYR A 403 6.70 -0.63 -1.15
CA TYR A 403 6.02 0.64 -0.90
C TYR A 403 6.14 1.16 0.55
N CYS A 404 6.62 0.34 1.49
CA CYS A 404 6.88 0.74 2.89
C CYS A 404 8.06 1.73 3.05
#